data_AF-A0A4Y3RIG9-F1
#
_entry.id   AF-A0A4Y3RIG9-F1
#
_cell.length_a   1.000
_cell.length_b   1.000
_cell.length_c   1.000
_cell.angle_alpha   90.00
_cell.angle_beta   90.00
_cell.angle_gamma   90.00
#
_symmetry.space_group_name_H-M   'P 1'
#
loop_
_entity.id
_entity.type
_entity.pdbx_description
1 polymer ?
#
loop_
_entity_poly.entity_id
_entity_poly.type
_entity_poly.pdbx_seq_one_letter_code
_entity_poly.pdbx_strand_id
1 'polypeptide(L)'
;MAPSEITRAGILQAIAEHDRLGTDTFRETYGYRAAVTYVLTHEGKQYDSKAIAGVAHKFDFGTALKPSGLSGGAKAAVEWLRREGFTVSEPARSFRRRVGDVRPGRSRAGAALHRPVLLLWSLGQVVAGAPRMQPWSGIRDAVAPLLEKCAQVEDGVDAARYPFWALVRDGLWVVEHEDELTLTSLGRRPTVESLNRVDPGGGLREEDYELLRSHPDEVAEAAAGLILRYFYPLHEDLLEDFGLHDLLAGRWADALRPLLGETFKDRDAIWRSYGGQKMAGIGCLNDGILSVFSDDKGPYADGRIPDTNWIAYVGDGLSGDQTITDGNALMAVHQAQGKPLRYWHKPYGGQFSFETWAVIAQRRRRWGLGEDKKWRREFLWVLAPVPSPDPGTWPRDVMDALEVDRDVLHDDTNDYRPGDIDPDVRDTAESDEDAYRRLAAKAEANAKRRGERKKPTQADRYIRDPSARAAVIRRSKGSCENPDCDGHPKELTTAGLPILQVDHVDDLGKGGPDIPSNMIALCPNCHALKTYGQNRDKLRRTLKAVAERLHTEAVR
;
A
#
# COMPACT_ATOMS: atom_id res chain seq x y z
N MET A 1 13.77 22.94 -29.47
CA MET A 1 14.35 22.84 -28.12
C MET A 1 14.42 24.24 -27.55
N ALA A 2 13.86 24.50 -26.37
CA ALA A 2 14.06 25.77 -25.68
C ALA A 2 15.55 25.91 -25.30
N PRO A 3 16.13 27.12 -25.37
CA PRO A 3 17.52 27.34 -24.98
C PRO A 3 17.75 26.85 -23.54
N SER A 4 18.88 26.18 -23.32
CA SER A 4 19.07 25.27 -22.20
C SER A 4 19.47 25.94 -20.88
N GLU A 5 19.64 27.26 -20.81
CA GLU A 5 20.42 27.87 -19.72
C GLU A 5 19.92 29.26 -19.31
N ILE A 6 19.12 29.31 -18.24
CA ILE A 6 18.78 30.57 -17.55
C ILE A 6 20.01 31.12 -16.81
N THR A 7 20.08 32.45 -16.65
CA THR A 7 21.21 33.15 -16.03
C THR A 7 20.91 33.56 -14.59
N ARG A 8 21.96 33.76 -13.78
CA ARG A 8 21.83 34.36 -12.45
C ARG A 8 21.03 35.67 -12.45
N ALA A 9 21.21 36.52 -13.46
CA ALA A 9 20.49 37.79 -13.58
C ALA A 9 18.99 37.58 -13.83
N GLY A 10 18.63 36.66 -14.74
CA GLY A 10 17.25 36.29 -14.99
C GLY A 10 16.56 35.69 -13.76
N ILE A 11 17.29 34.89 -12.97
CA ILE A 11 16.79 34.33 -11.70
C ILE A 11 16.49 35.43 -10.69
N LEU A 12 17.40 36.39 -10.49
CA LEU A 12 17.18 37.51 -9.56
C LEU A 12 15.98 38.37 -9.98
N GLN A 13 15.77 38.58 -11.28
CA GLN A 13 14.59 39.29 -11.78
C GLN A 13 13.29 38.51 -11.52
N ALA A 14 13.32 37.19 -11.66
CA ALA A 14 12.19 36.34 -11.31
C ALA A 14 11.87 36.36 -9.80
N ILE A 15 12.89 36.39 -8.94
CA ILE A 15 12.73 36.56 -7.49
C ILE A 15 12.12 37.93 -7.17
N ALA A 16 12.63 39.01 -7.76
CA ALA A 16 12.10 40.35 -7.54
C ALA A 16 10.64 40.48 -8.04
N GLU A 17 10.30 39.84 -9.15
CA GLU A 17 8.92 39.77 -9.63
C GLU A 17 8.03 38.96 -8.68
N HIS A 18 8.51 37.84 -8.14
CA HIS A 18 7.80 37.09 -7.10
C HIS A 18 7.54 37.94 -5.86
N ASP A 19 8.55 38.64 -5.34
CA ASP A 19 8.42 39.48 -4.15
C ASP A 19 7.44 40.64 -4.33
N ARG A 20 7.35 41.18 -5.56
CA ARG A 20 6.39 42.24 -5.91
C ARG A 20 4.95 41.73 -6.03
N LEU A 21 4.75 40.54 -6.61
CA LEU A 21 3.42 39.98 -6.87
C LEU A 21 2.84 39.23 -5.67
N GLY A 22 3.69 38.69 -4.81
CA GLY A 22 3.31 37.72 -3.78
C GLY A 22 3.16 36.31 -4.36
N THR A 23 3.31 35.30 -3.49
CA THR A 23 3.43 33.89 -3.87
C THR A 23 2.23 33.35 -4.65
N ASP A 24 1.01 33.58 -4.19
CA ASP A 24 -0.19 33.00 -4.82
C ASP A 24 -0.47 33.66 -6.18
N THR A 25 -0.38 34.98 -6.26
CA THR A 25 -0.51 35.73 -7.53
C THR A 25 0.55 35.31 -8.55
N PHE A 26 1.79 35.10 -8.10
CA PHE A 26 2.88 34.64 -8.98
C PHE A 26 2.58 33.26 -9.56
N ARG A 27 2.10 32.33 -8.72
CA ARG A 27 1.69 30.98 -9.13
C ARG A 27 0.57 31.00 -10.16
N GLU A 28 -0.51 31.74 -9.88
CA GLU A 28 -1.64 31.85 -10.82
C GLU A 28 -1.23 32.47 -12.15
N THR A 29 -0.51 33.61 -12.10
CA THR A 29 -0.06 34.35 -13.28
C THR A 29 0.75 33.45 -14.22
N TYR A 30 1.71 32.70 -13.67
CA TYR A 30 2.61 31.87 -14.46
C TYR A 30 2.11 30.43 -14.65
N GLY A 31 1.04 30.02 -13.98
CA GLY A 31 0.45 28.68 -14.07
C GLY A 31 1.27 27.61 -13.35
N TYR A 32 1.94 27.99 -12.26
CA TYR A 32 2.71 27.11 -11.40
C TYR A 32 1.92 26.71 -10.15
N ARG A 33 2.38 25.67 -9.46
CA ARG A 33 1.87 25.23 -8.17
C ARG A 33 3.00 25.27 -7.15
N ALA A 34 2.64 25.24 -5.87
CA ALA A 34 3.60 25.13 -4.78
C ALA A 34 4.62 24.02 -5.00
N ALA A 35 5.88 24.31 -4.69
CA ALA A 35 6.95 23.34 -4.80
C ALA A 35 6.83 22.27 -3.72
N VAL A 36 6.73 21.01 -4.16
CA VAL A 36 6.58 19.83 -3.31
C VAL A 36 7.89 19.05 -3.12
N THR A 37 8.97 19.42 -3.82
CA THR A 37 10.23 18.65 -3.82
C THR A 37 11.46 19.50 -3.61
N TYR A 38 11.50 20.72 -4.17
CA TYR A 38 12.67 21.58 -4.07
C TYR A 38 12.26 23.04 -3.89
N VAL A 39 12.83 23.70 -2.91
CA VAL A 39 12.69 25.14 -2.68
C VAL A 39 14.02 25.82 -2.91
N LEU A 40 13.95 27.01 -3.51
CA LEU A 40 15.08 27.91 -3.67
C LEU A 40 15.14 28.80 -2.44
N THR A 41 16.31 28.93 -1.81
CA THR A 41 16.51 29.85 -0.68
C THR A 41 17.40 31.01 -1.12
N HIS A 42 16.91 32.23 -0.92
CA HIS A 42 17.65 33.46 -1.22
C HIS A 42 17.31 34.54 -0.19
N GLU A 43 18.34 35.12 0.44
CA GLU A 43 18.22 36.16 1.47
C GLU A 43 17.24 35.81 2.60
N GLY A 44 17.28 34.54 3.06
CA GLY A 44 16.43 34.04 4.14
C GLY A 44 14.98 33.72 3.74
N LYS A 45 14.58 34.00 2.49
CA LYS A 45 13.26 33.66 1.95
C LYS A 45 13.30 32.39 1.11
N GLN A 46 12.17 31.67 1.06
CA GLN A 46 11.98 30.47 0.25
C GLN A 46 11.05 30.72 -0.94
N TYR A 47 11.40 30.11 -2.08
CA TYR A 47 10.68 30.27 -3.34
C TYR A 47 10.47 28.92 -4.03
N ASP A 48 9.41 28.81 -4.84
CA ASP A 48 9.13 27.62 -5.63
C ASP A 48 10.18 27.47 -6.74
N SER A 49 11.16 26.56 -6.56
CA SER A 49 12.29 26.39 -7.47
C SER A 49 11.89 26.29 -8.95
N LYS A 50 10.83 25.51 -9.24
CA LYS A 50 10.33 25.30 -10.59
C LYS A 50 9.69 26.55 -11.20
N ALA A 51 9.00 27.34 -10.39
CA ALA A 51 8.34 28.56 -10.83
C ALA A 51 9.38 29.64 -11.10
N ILE A 52 10.34 29.81 -10.18
CA ILE A 52 11.45 30.76 -10.37
C ILE A 52 12.27 30.42 -11.62
N ALA A 53 12.67 29.16 -11.80
CA ALA A 53 13.41 28.75 -12.99
C ALA A 53 12.62 28.97 -14.30
N GLY A 54 11.32 28.67 -14.28
CA GLY A 54 10.45 28.88 -15.46
C GLY A 54 10.24 30.35 -15.82
N VAL A 55 10.12 31.21 -14.81
CA VAL A 55 9.97 32.66 -15.00
C VAL A 55 11.31 33.32 -15.29
N ALA A 56 12.45 32.82 -14.79
CA ALA A 56 13.78 33.32 -15.16
C ALA A 56 14.00 33.26 -16.68
N HIS A 57 13.49 32.21 -17.34
CA HIS A 57 13.52 32.08 -18.79
C HIS A 57 12.81 33.24 -19.52
N LYS A 58 11.81 33.90 -18.90
CA LYS A 58 11.18 35.12 -19.43
C LYS A 58 12.17 36.27 -19.55
N PHE A 59 13.03 36.43 -18.56
CA PHE A 59 13.97 37.53 -18.49
C PHE A 59 15.20 37.30 -19.37
N ASP A 60 15.61 36.05 -19.53
CA ASP A 60 16.74 35.70 -20.39
C ASP A 60 16.33 35.58 -21.88
N PHE A 61 15.12 35.08 -22.17
CA PHE A 61 14.71 34.68 -23.53
C PHE A 61 13.35 35.26 -23.98
N GLY A 62 12.77 36.16 -23.21
CA GLY A 62 11.55 36.90 -23.56
C GLY A 62 10.24 36.15 -23.33
N THR A 63 10.25 34.87 -22.93
CA THR A 63 9.02 34.10 -22.65
C THR A 63 9.18 33.21 -21.42
N ALA A 64 8.22 33.26 -20.49
CA ALA A 64 8.19 32.36 -19.34
C ALA A 64 7.85 30.93 -19.78
N LEU A 65 8.57 29.94 -19.26
CA LEU A 65 8.19 28.54 -19.47
C LEU A 65 6.95 28.22 -18.62
N LYS A 66 6.12 27.30 -19.12
CA LYS A 66 5.06 26.65 -18.34
C LYS A 66 5.63 25.39 -17.67
N PRO A 67 4.93 24.79 -16.68
CA PRO A 67 5.42 23.58 -16.00
C PRO A 67 5.78 22.41 -16.93
N SER A 68 5.11 22.30 -18.09
CA SER A 68 5.36 21.30 -19.13
C SER A 68 6.55 21.63 -20.05
N GLY A 69 7.01 22.88 -20.09
CA GLY A 69 8.10 23.36 -20.95
C GLY A 69 9.50 23.10 -20.38
N LEU A 70 9.61 22.67 -19.12
CA LEU A 70 10.88 22.30 -18.49
C LEU A 70 11.19 20.82 -18.78
N SER A 71 11.99 20.57 -19.82
CA SER A 71 12.53 19.24 -20.12
C SER A 71 13.27 18.68 -18.89
N GLY A 72 12.89 17.52 -18.37
CA GLY A 72 13.44 16.96 -17.12
C GLY A 72 12.78 17.43 -15.82
N GLY A 73 11.77 18.30 -15.90
CA GLY A 73 10.92 18.65 -14.77
C GLY A 73 11.64 19.39 -13.64
N ALA A 74 11.45 18.95 -12.40
CA ALA A 74 11.94 19.70 -11.22
C ALA A 74 13.45 19.59 -11.06
N LYS A 75 14.05 18.44 -11.44
CA LYS A 75 15.48 18.21 -11.38
C LYS A 75 16.25 19.13 -12.34
N ALA A 76 15.76 19.30 -13.56
CA ALA A 76 16.35 20.23 -14.51
C ALA A 76 16.31 21.69 -14.02
N ALA A 77 15.18 22.12 -13.44
CA ALA A 77 15.09 23.44 -12.82
C ALA A 77 16.10 23.61 -11.66
N VAL A 78 16.27 22.58 -10.83
CA VAL A 78 17.27 22.59 -9.73
C VAL A 78 18.69 22.66 -10.26
N GLU A 79 19.02 21.90 -11.31
CA GLU A 79 20.34 21.93 -11.95
C GLU A 79 20.66 23.33 -12.47
N TRP A 80 19.72 23.98 -13.15
CA TRP A 80 19.89 25.37 -13.60
C TRP A 80 20.14 26.33 -12.45
N LEU A 81 19.29 26.29 -11.42
CA LEU A 81 19.42 27.20 -10.26
C LEU A 81 20.73 26.99 -9.49
N ARG A 82 21.15 25.74 -9.27
CA ARG A 82 22.40 25.41 -8.57
C ARG A 82 23.62 25.85 -9.35
N ARG A 83 23.61 25.69 -10.68
CA ARG A 83 24.72 26.13 -11.54
C ARG A 83 24.97 27.63 -11.41
N GLU A 84 23.90 28.42 -11.31
CA GLU A 84 23.98 29.88 -11.14
C GLU A 84 24.28 30.31 -9.68
N GLY A 85 24.66 29.36 -8.82
CA GLY A 85 25.14 29.62 -7.46
C GLY A 85 24.04 29.80 -6.42
N PHE A 86 22.81 29.40 -6.69
CA PHE A 86 21.73 29.45 -5.69
C PHE A 86 21.61 28.17 -4.87
N THR A 87 21.27 28.35 -3.59
CA THR A 87 20.96 27.24 -2.69
C THR A 87 19.57 26.70 -2.97
N VAL A 88 19.51 25.45 -3.43
CA VAL A 88 18.26 24.71 -3.62
C VAL A 88 18.30 23.48 -2.73
N SER A 89 17.38 23.42 -1.78
CA SER A 89 17.21 22.31 -0.85
C SER A 89 15.84 21.65 -1.03
N GLU A 90 15.69 20.44 -0.48
CA GLU A 90 14.35 19.92 -0.25
C GLU A 90 13.66 20.80 0.81
N PRO A 91 12.33 21.02 0.73
CA PRO A 91 11.61 21.68 1.80
C PRO A 91 11.77 20.89 3.10
N ALA A 92 11.70 21.60 4.23
CA ALA A 92 11.69 20.95 5.53
C ALA A 92 10.57 19.91 5.57
N ARG A 93 10.89 18.69 6.02
CA ARG A 93 9.89 17.62 6.13
C ARG A 93 8.83 18.06 7.15
N SER A 94 7.56 17.95 6.79
CA SER A 94 6.45 18.22 7.71
C SER A 94 6.54 17.34 8.95
N PHE A 95 5.92 17.78 10.05
CA PHE A 95 5.82 16.99 11.28
C PHE A 95 5.31 15.58 11.00
N ARG A 96 4.18 15.48 10.28
CA ARG A 96 3.60 14.21 9.82
C ARG A 96 4.62 13.31 9.10
N ARG A 97 5.39 13.87 8.15
CA ARG A 97 6.42 13.10 7.43
C ARG A 97 7.52 12.59 8.36
N ARG A 98 7.98 13.43 9.30
CA ARG A 98 9.03 13.06 10.25
C ARG A 98 8.56 11.96 11.19
N VAL A 99 7.34 12.05 11.74
CA VAL A 99 6.71 10.96 12.53
C VAL A 99 6.54 9.68 11.68
N GLY A 100 6.17 9.83 10.41
CA GLY A 100 6.14 8.74 9.42
C GLY A 100 7.47 8.04 9.20
N ASP A 101 8.56 8.80 9.19
CA ASP A 101 9.91 8.31 8.97
C ASP A 101 10.49 7.56 10.19
N VAL A 102 9.89 7.70 11.38
CA VAL A 102 10.27 6.93 12.58
C VAL A 102 9.92 5.46 12.35
N ARG A 103 10.89 4.68 11.88
CA ARG A 103 10.76 3.23 11.67
C ARG A 103 11.67 2.47 12.63
N PRO A 104 11.24 1.35 13.23
CA PRO A 104 12.09 0.55 14.09
C PRO A 104 13.33 0.10 13.30
N GLY A 105 14.50 0.13 13.96
CA GLY A 105 15.65 -0.58 13.41
C GLY A 105 15.32 -2.08 13.33
N ARG A 106 15.95 -2.80 12.39
CA ARG A 106 15.86 -4.27 12.32
C ARG A 106 16.51 -4.85 13.57
N SER A 107 15.72 -5.12 14.61
CA SER A 107 16.16 -5.86 15.81
C SER A 107 15.72 -7.31 15.68
N ARG A 108 16.52 -8.24 16.22
CA ARG A 108 16.19 -9.67 16.32
C ARG A 108 15.11 -9.97 17.37
N ALA A 109 14.77 -9.02 18.24
CA ALA A 109 13.97 -9.22 19.45
C ALA A 109 12.58 -8.54 19.42
N GLY A 110 12.14 -8.06 18.24
CA GLY A 110 10.87 -7.35 18.09
C GLY A 110 11.03 -5.88 17.69
N ALA A 111 9.91 -5.18 17.58
CA ALA A 111 9.90 -3.77 17.20
C ALA A 111 10.56 -2.92 18.29
N ALA A 112 11.54 -2.09 17.93
CA ALA A 112 12.11 -1.12 18.84
C ALA A 112 11.10 0.01 19.14
N LEU A 113 10.26 -0.19 20.15
CA LEU A 113 9.15 0.71 20.53
C LEU A 113 9.58 1.97 21.29
N HIS A 114 10.85 2.07 21.68
CA HIS A 114 11.39 3.18 22.46
C HIS A 114 11.03 4.57 21.91
N ARG A 115 11.29 4.81 20.60
CA ARG A 115 11.01 6.09 19.94
C ARG A 115 9.51 6.37 19.83
N PRO A 116 8.68 5.43 19.33
CA PRO A 116 7.23 5.57 19.36
C PRO A 116 6.65 5.87 20.75
N VAL A 117 7.16 5.26 21.82
CA VAL A 117 6.68 5.51 23.20
C VAL A 117 6.94 6.96 23.60
N LEU A 118 8.17 7.47 23.46
CA LEU A 118 8.46 8.86 23.83
C LEU A 118 7.65 9.86 22.97
N LEU A 119 7.49 9.57 21.68
CA LEU A 119 6.66 10.41 20.80
C LEU A 119 5.19 10.40 21.22
N LEU A 120 4.61 9.23 21.45
CA LEU A 120 3.20 9.12 21.85
C LEU A 120 2.95 9.80 23.21
N TRP A 121 3.89 9.68 24.16
CA TRP A 121 3.84 10.39 25.44
C TRP A 121 3.90 11.90 25.25
N SER A 122 4.81 12.41 24.41
CA SER A 122 4.91 13.85 24.16
C SER A 122 3.68 14.43 23.46
N LEU A 123 2.98 13.65 22.63
CA LEU A 123 1.67 14.05 22.10
C LEU A 123 0.62 14.19 23.21
N GLY A 124 0.57 13.25 24.16
CA GLY A 124 -0.26 13.37 25.35
C GLY A 124 0.05 14.59 26.20
N GLN A 125 1.33 14.94 26.34
CA GLN A 125 1.75 16.17 27.03
C GLN A 125 1.23 17.43 26.34
N VAL A 126 1.18 17.46 25.00
CA VAL A 126 0.58 18.57 24.26
C VAL A 126 -0.93 18.66 24.55
N VAL A 127 -1.65 17.54 24.54
CA VAL A 127 -3.10 17.50 24.88
C VAL A 127 -3.35 18.03 26.29
N ALA A 128 -2.50 17.66 27.26
CA ALA A 128 -2.60 18.11 28.64
C ALA A 128 -2.18 19.58 28.84
N GLY A 129 -1.70 20.28 27.81
CA GLY A 129 -1.21 21.65 27.91
C GLY A 129 0.09 21.78 28.74
N ALA A 130 0.85 20.70 28.87
CA ALA A 130 2.10 20.69 29.62
C ALA A 130 3.18 21.54 28.92
N PRO A 131 4.19 22.06 29.66
CA PRO A 131 5.28 22.84 29.07
C PRO A 131 6.00 22.08 27.94
N ARG A 132 6.39 22.81 26.87
CA ARG A 132 7.11 22.26 25.71
C ARG A 132 8.39 21.53 26.12
N MET A 133 9.19 22.19 26.95
CA MET A 133 10.44 21.66 27.49
C MET A 133 10.22 21.17 28.91
N GLN A 134 10.62 19.95 29.20
CA GLN A 134 10.54 19.34 30.51
C GLN A 134 11.92 18.80 30.92
N PRO A 135 12.28 18.83 32.21
CA PRO A 135 13.57 18.30 32.66
C PRO A 135 13.67 16.79 32.38
N TRP A 136 14.89 16.34 32.06
CA TRP A 136 15.20 14.94 31.82
C TRP A 136 14.69 14.02 32.94
N SER A 137 14.86 14.41 34.20
CA SER A 137 14.41 13.67 35.37
C SER A 137 12.91 13.38 35.35
N GLY A 138 12.09 14.40 35.06
CA GLY A 138 10.64 14.28 34.94
C GLY A 138 10.21 13.41 33.76
N ILE A 139 10.86 13.60 32.60
CA ILE A 139 10.58 12.79 31.39
C ILE A 139 10.93 11.33 31.64
N ARG A 140 12.12 11.06 32.20
CA ARG A 140 12.62 9.72 32.52
C ARG A 140 11.64 8.97 33.41
N ASP A 141 11.21 9.59 34.50
CA ASP A 141 10.34 8.95 35.49
C ASP A 141 8.92 8.73 34.96
N ALA A 142 8.43 9.62 34.08
CA ALA A 142 7.14 9.45 33.42
C ALA A 142 7.15 8.39 32.30
N VAL A 143 8.25 8.28 31.55
CA VAL A 143 8.35 7.43 30.36
C VAL A 143 8.89 6.04 30.68
N ALA A 144 9.68 5.86 31.75
CA ALA A 144 10.23 4.56 32.14
C ALA A 144 9.14 3.48 32.34
N PRO A 145 8.05 3.71 33.09
CA PRO A 145 6.98 2.72 33.24
C PRO A 145 6.30 2.37 31.91
N LEU A 146 6.15 3.35 31.01
CA LEU A 146 5.57 3.15 29.68
C LEU A 146 6.47 2.28 28.80
N LEU A 147 7.79 2.44 28.90
CA LEU A 147 8.75 1.61 28.20
C LEU A 147 8.74 0.18 28.72
N GLU A 148 8.72 -0.02 30.03
CA GLU A 148 8.61 -1.35 30.65
C GLU A 148 7.32 -2.06 30.19
N LYS A 149 6.18 -1.37 30.27
CA LYS A 149 4.87 -1.91 29.86
C LYS A 149 4.79 -2.20 28.36
N CYS A 150 5.16 -1.23 27.52
CA CYS A 150 4.93 -1.31 26.08
C CYS A 150 6.08 -1.98 25.33
N ALA A 151 7.33 -1.61 25.65
CA ALA A 151 8.51 -2.08 24.95
C ALA A 151 9.14 -3.34 25.58
N GLN A 152 8.58 -3.83 26.70
CA GLN A 152 9.02 -5.04 27.40
C GLN A 152 10.53 -4.99 27.74
N VAL A 153 11.01 -3.81 28.14
CA VAL A 153 12.40 -3.63 28.60
C VAL A 153 12.47 -3.88 30.11
N GLU A 154 13.59 -4.44 30.58
CA GLU A 154 13.81 -4.72 32.01
C GLU A 154 14.10 -3.46 32.84
N ASP A 155 14.79 -2.48 32.24
CA ASP A 155 15.16 -1.22 32.88
C ASP A 155 14.62 -0.05 32.04
N GLY A 156 13.43 0.45 32.39
CA GLY A 156 12.79 1.57 31.71
C GLY A 156 13.60 2.87 31.82
N VAL A 157 14.33 3.04 32.93
CA VAL A 157 15.12 4.22 33.22
C VAL A 157 16.33 4.32 32.28
N ASP A 158 17.10 3.25 32.10
CA ASP A 158 18.17 3.24 31.10
C ASP A 158 17.61 3.29 29.67
N ALA A 159 16.47 2.63 29.43
CA ALA A 159 15.82 2.61 28.12
C ALA A 159 15.37 3.99 27.66
N ALA A 160 14.88 4.86 28.57
CA ALA A 160 14.39 6.21 28.27
C ALA A 160 15.46 7.13 27.64
N ARG A 161 16.74 6.87 27.93
CA ARG A 161 17.86 7.63 27.38
C ARG A 161 17.97 7.52 25.87
N TYR A 162 17.69 6.34 25.33
CA TYR A 162 17.82 6.09 23.89
C TYR A 162 16.88 6.98 23.05
N PRO A 163 15.55 6.97 23.25
CA PRO A 163 14.65 7.79 22.46
C PRO A 163 14.82 9.29 22.74
N PHE A 164 15.15 9.69 23.98
CA PHE A 164 15.41 11.09 24.34
C PHE A 164 16.49 11.72 23.46
N TRP A 165 17.53 10.96 23.11
CA TRP A 165 18.58 11.43 22.21
C TRP A 165 18.34 11.08 20.74
N ALA A 166 17.76 9.92 20.44
CA ALA A 166 17.59 9.46 19.07
C ALA A 166 16.60 10.33 18.28
N LEU A 167 15.54 10.84 18.93
CA LEU A 167 14.54 11.68 18.28
C LEU A 167 15.09 13.05 17.83
N VAL A 168 16.22 13.51 18.40
CA VAL A 168 16.92 14.72 17.93
C VAL A 168 17.39 14.51 16.48
N ARG A 169 17.95 13.34 16.17
CA ARG A 169 18.40 12.98 14.81
C ARG A 169 17.23 12.71 13.86
N ASP A 170 16.10 12.26 14.39
CA ASP A 170 14.85 12.16 13.63
C ASP A 170 14.22 13.54 13.36
N GLY A 171 14.81 14.61 13.92
CA GLY A 171 14.38 15.98 13.76
C GLY A 171 13.06 16.27 14.45
N LEU A 172 12.69 15.50 15.47
CA LEU A 172 11.42 15.60 16.23
C LEU A 172 11.62 16.10 17.67
N TRP A 173 12.86 16.18 18.14
CA TRP A 173 13.19 16.50 19.52
C TRP A 173 14.32 17.53 19.60
N VAL A 174 14.32 18.30 20.68
CA VAL A 174 15.37 19.26 21.04
C VAL A 174 15.80 18.98 22.46
N VAL A 175 17.11 19.06 22.72
CA VAL A 175 17.69 18.98 24.06
C VAL A 175 18.41 20.29 24.34
N GLU A 176 18.20 20.88 25.50
CA GLU A 176 18.95 22.05 25.97
C GLU A 176 20.31 21.63 26.53
N HIS A 177 21.27 22.56 26.52
CA HIS A 177 22.61 22.33 27.10
C HIS A 177 23.33 21.09 26.52
N GLU A 178 23.17 20.79 25.22
CA GLU A 178 23.80 19.63 24.58
C GLU A 178 25.33 19.63 24.70
N ASP A 179 25.93 20.82 24.75
CA ASP A 179 27.36 21.05 24.91
C ASP A 179 27.89 20.67 26.31
N GLU A 180 27.02 20.63 27.31
CA GLU A 180 27.36 20.23 28.69
C GLU A 180 27.27 18.70 28.89
N LEU A 181 26.74 17.96 27.91
CA LEU A 181 26.52 16.52 28.00
C LEU A 181 27.76 15.71 27.59
N THR A 182 28.15 14.79 28.47
CA THR A 182 29.19 13.80 28.17
C THR A 182 28.60 12.63 27.39
N LEU A 183 29.12 12.40 26.17
CA LEU A 183 28.71 11.28 25.33
C LEU A 183 29.39 9.97 25.74
N THR A 184 28.73 8.85 25.44
CA THR A 184 29.32 7.50 25.55
C THR A 184 30.57 7.36 24.67
N SER A 185 31.40 6.35 24.92
CA SER A 185 32.67 6.11 24.20
C SER A 185 32.54 6.02 22.67
N LEU A 186 31.35 5.68 22.16
CA LEU A 186 31.05 5.64 20.73
C LEU A 186 30.47 6.96 20.18
N GLY A 187 30.30 7.99 21.01
CA GLY A 187 29.72 9.29 20.65
C GLY A 187 28.25 9.23 20.23
N ARG A 188 27.55 8.12 20.52
CA ARG A 188 26.21 7.86 19.94
C ARG A 188 25.05 8.41 20.76
N ARG A 189 25.24 8.60 22.06
CA ARG A 189 24.27 9.10 23.04
C ARG A 189 24.97 9.58 24.31
N PRO A 190 24.37 10.48 25.10
CA PRO A 190 24.88 10.91 26.41
C PRO A 190 24.95 9.75 27.41
N THR A 191 25.77 9.87 28.47
CA THR A 191 25.77 8.92 29.58
C THR A 191 24.59 9.21 30.53
N VAL A 192 24.10 8.18 31.24
CA VAL A 192 23.04 8.37 32.25
C VAL A 192 23.52 9.31 33.36
N GLU A 193 24.77 9.16 33.80
CA GLU A 193 25.37 10.02 34.81
C GLU A 193 25.38 11.49 34.36
N SER A 194 25.73 11.78 33.11
CA SER A 194 25.74 13.15 32.60
C SER A 194 24.33 13.72 32.49
N LEU A 195 23.36 12.94 32.02
CA LEU A 195 21.96 13.39 31.94
C LEU A 195 21.39 13.67 33.33
N ASN A 196 21.65 12.80 34.31
CA ASN A 196 21.17 12.98 35.68
C ASN A 196 21.85 14.16 36.38
N ARG A 197 23.10 14.49 36.03
CA ARG A 197 23.84 15.62 36.61
C ARG A 197 23.39 16.96 36.04
N VAL A 198 23.24 17.05 34.71
CA VAL A 198 22.88 18.30 34.00
C VAL A 198 21.37 18.56 34.06
N ASP A 199 20.57 17.48 34.07
CA ASP A 199 19.10 17.50 34.00
C ASP A 199 18.55 18.38 32.86
N PRO A 200 19.03 18.19 31.61
CA PRO A 200 18.69 19.10 30.51
C PRO A 200 17.20 19.06 30.19
N GLY A 201 16.66 20.21 29.80
CA GLY A 201 15.32 20.28 29.21
C GLY A 201 15.27 19.51 27.90
N GLY A 202 14.23 18.69 27.70
CA GLY A 202 13.94 18.02 26.44
C GLY A 202 12.50 18.23 26.02
N GLY A 203 12.26 18.29 24.71
CA GLY A 203 10.91 18.49 24.20
C GLY A 203 10.79 18.46 22.69
N LEU A 204 9.56 18.57 22.20
CA LEU A 204 9.27 18.77 20.78
C LEU A 204 9.88 20.08 20.28
N ARG A 205 10.18 20.15 18.99
CA ARG A 205 10.57 21.41 18.35
C ARG A 205 9.48 22.45 18.54
N GLU A 206 9.89 23.72 18.65
CA GLU A 206 8.98 24.85 18.86
C GLU A 206 7.86 24.91 17.81
N GLU A 207 8.21 24.90 16.53
CA GLU A 207 7.27 24.89 15.40
C GLU A 207 6.26 23.72 15.47
N ASP A 208 6.72 22.54 15.89
CA ASP A 208 5.85 21.35 15.99
C ASP A 208 4.92 21.45 17.19
N TYR A 209 5.43 21.88 18.35
CA TYR A 209 4.63 22.05 19.55
C TYR A 209 3.53 23.11 19.33
N GLU A 210 3.85 24.23 18.69
CA GLU A 210 2.88 25.27 18.35
C GLU A 210 1.83 24.79 17.36
N LEU A 211 2.24 24.06 16.31
CA LEU A 211 1.33 23.42 15.36
C LEU A 211 0.34 22.49 16.07
N LEU A 212 0.86 21.59 16.90
CA LEU A 212 0.06 20.57 17.59
C LEU A 212 -0.89 21.19 18.63
N ARG A 213 -0.43 22.21 19.36
CA ARG A 213 -1.27 22.94 20.33
C ARG A 213 -2.41 23.70 19.65
N SER A 214 -2.21 24.17 18.41
CA SER A 214 -3.22 24.91 17.65
C SER A 214 -4.15 24.02 16.82
N HIS A 215 -3.76 22.77 16.53
CA HIS A 215 -4.50 21.84 15.68
C HIS A 215 -4.63 20.45 16.34
N PRO A 216 -5.64 20.21 17.19
CA PRO A 216 -5.86 18.93 17.85
C PRO A 216 -5.99 17.74 16.87
N ASP A 217 -6.50 17.97 15.66
CA ASP A 217 -6.62 16.93 14.62
C ASP A 217 -5.24 16.40 14.17
N GLU A 218 -4.19 17.24 14.15
CA GLU A 218 -2.82 16.81 13.83
C GLU A 218 -2.22 15.93 14.93
N VAL A 219 -2.54 16.24 16.19
CA VAL A 219 -2.18 15.40 17.34
C VAL A 219 -2.87 14.04 17.23
N ALA A 220 -4.18 14.05 16.95
CA ALA A 220 -4.98 12.86 16.82
C ALA A 220 -4.49 11.97 15.66
N GLU A 221 -4.22 12.55 14.48
CA GLU A 221 -3.71 11.79 13.32
C GLU A 221 -2.34 11.19 13.62
N ALA A 222 -1.41 11.96 14.21
CA ALA A 222 -0.08 11.47 14.53
C ALA A 222 -0.11 10.34 15.57
N ALA A 223 -0.92 10.50 16.63
CA ALA A 223 -1.11 9.48 17.65
C ALA A 223 -1.76 8.21 17.08
N ALA A 224 -2.85 8.34 16.31
CA ALA A 224 -3.50 7.21 15.65
C ALA A 224 -2.56 6.48 14.68
N GLY A 225 -1.71 7.22 13.96
CA GLY A 225 -0.69 6.66 13.08
C GLY A 225 0.35 5.83 13.84
N LEU A 226 0.84 6.34 14.99
CA LEU A 226 1.75 5.61 15.87
C LEU A 226 1.08 4.36 16.47
N ILE A 227 -0.16 4.48 16.95
CA ILE A 227 -0.96 3.36 17.49
C ILE A 227 -1.07 2.25 16.44
N LEU A 228 -1.56 2.56 15.24
CA LEU A 228 -1.70 1.56 14.18
C LEU A 228 -0.35 0.93 13.82
N ARG A 229 0.73 1.70 13.77
CA ARG A 229 2.04 1.20 13.33
C ARG A 229 2.76 0.39 14.40
N TYR A 230 2.59 0.70 15.67
CA TYR A 230 3.47 0.19 16.73
C TYR A 230 2.76 -0.46 17.90
N PHE A 231 1.52 -0.09 18.17
CA PHE A 231 0.76 -0.55 19.33
C PHE A 231 -0.54 -1.23 18.89
N TYR A 232 -0.49 -1.92 17.74
CA TYR A 232 -1.61 -2.66 17.18
C TYR A 232 -1.52 -4.15 17.55
N PRO A 233 -2.62 -4.78 18.00
CA PRO A 233 -3.92 -4.18 18.28
C PRO A 233 -3.89 -3.27 19.53
N LEU A 234 -4.79 -2.27 19.56
CA LEU A 234 -4.88 -1.32 20.68
C LEU A 234 -5.30 -2.04 21.96
N HIS A 235 -4.52 -1.88 23.03
CA HIS A 235 -4.85 -2.39 24.38
C HIS A 235 -5.69 -1.37 25.15
N GLU A 236 -6.58 -1.84 26.03
CA GLU A 236 -7.61 -1.02 26.72
C GLU A 236 -7.00 0.18 27.48
N ASP A 237 -5.89 0.00 28.19
CA ASP A 237 -5.28 1.05 29.02
C ASP A 237 -4.38 2.01 28.25
N LEU A 238 -4.01 1.70 26.99
CA LEU A 238 -2.95 2.42 26.29
C LEU A 238 -3.29 3.91 26.14
N LEU A 239 -4.54 4.26 25.84
CA LEU A 239 -4.91 5.66 25.70
C LEU A 239 -4.84 6.42 27.03
N GLU A 240 -5.14 5.77 28.15
CA GLU A 240 -5.05 6.36 29.48
C GLU A 240 -3.60 6.56 29.90
N ASP A 241 -2.77 5.53 29.74
CA ASP A 241 -1.33 5.55 30.06
C ASP A 241 -0.60 6.72 29.38
N PHE A 242 -1.01 7.06 28.16
CA PHE A 242 -0.40 8.11 27.36
C PHE A 242 -1.12 9.46 27.44
N GLY A 243 -2.20 9.61 28.21
CA GLY A 243 -2.97 10.85 28.31
C GLY A 243 -3.71 11.24 27.01
N LEU A 244 -4.13 10.24 26.23
CA LEU A 244 -4.79 10.40 24.94
C LEU A 244 -6.26 9.96 24.94
N HIS A 245 -6.78 9.50 26.09
CA HIS A 245 -8.14 8.99 26.23
C HIS A 245 -9.19 9.98 25.72
N ASP A 246 -9.19 11.22 26.22
CA ASP A 246 -10.19 12.22 25.83
C ASP A 246 -10.16 12.58 24.34
N LEU A 247 -8.99 12.43 23.69
CA LEU A 247 -8.82 12.74 22.27
C LEU A 247 -9.22 11.57 21.35
N LEU A 248 -8.96 10.32 21.75
CA LEU A 248 -9.02 9.15 20.86
C LEU A 248 -9.97 8.03 21.33
N ALA A 249 -10.58 8.14 22.50
CA ALA A 249 -11.47 7.10 23.02
C ALA A 249 -12.63 6.79 22.05
N GLY A 250 -12.95 5.50 21.93
CA GLY A 250 -14.06 4.98 21.13
C GLY A 250 -13.83 4.94 19.61
N ARG A 251 -13.06 5.87 19.02
CA ARG A 251 -12.84 5.95 17.56
C ARG A 251 -11.47 6.50 17.16
N TRP A 252 -10.39 5.99 17.76
CA TRP A 252 -9.01 6.40 17.47
C TRP A 252 -8.66 6.37 15.97
N ALA A 253 -9.23 5.41 15.23
CA ALA A 253 -9.01 5.24 13.80
C ALA A 253 -9.61 6.36 12.93
N ASP A 254 -10.63 7.08 13.41
CA ASP A 254 -11.30 8.16 12.65
C ASP A 254 -10.39 9.38 12.44
N ALA A 255 -9.33 9.50 13.27
CA ALA A 255 -8.31 10.54 13.12
C ALA A 255 -7.39 10.30 11.92
N LEU A 256 -7.32 9.06 11.39
CA LEU A 256 -6.45 8.74 10.26
C LEU A 256 -6.94 9.40 8.97
N ARG A 257 -5.99 9.80 8.13
CA ARG A 257 -6.23 10.27 6.76
C ARG A 257 -5.48 9.41 5.75
N PRO A 258 -5.96 9.29 4.49
CA PRO A 258 -7.22 9.80 3.94
C PRO A 258 -8.48 9.22 4.58
N LEU A 259 -9.60 9.91 4.37
CA LEU A 259 -10.94 9.38 4.69
C LEU A 259 -11.36 8.34 3.64
N LEU A 260 -12.13 7.34 4.07
CA LEU A 260 -12.73 6.37 3.14
C LEU A 260 -13.58 7.10 2.09
N GLY A 261 -13.41 6.71 0.83
CA GLY A 261 -14.08 7.31 -0.32
C GLY A 261 -13.43 8.57 -0.86
N GLU A 262 -12.37 9.11 -0.25
CA GLU A 262 -11.68 10.28 -0.79
C GLU A 262 -11.07 9.97 -2.16
N THR A 263 -11.35 10.83 -3.15
CA THR A 263 -11.04 10.57 -4.56
C THR A 263 -9.95 11.48 -5.12
N PHE A 264 -9.10 10.93 -5.98
CA PHE A 264 -8.00 11.61 -6.64
C PHE A 264 -7.90 11.22 -8.10
N LYS A 265 -7.67 12.20 -8.97
CA LYS A 265 -7.53 11.98 -10.41
C LYS A 265 -6.46 10.94 -10.77
N ASP A 266 -5.31 11.00 -10.10
CA ASP A 266 -4.14 10.17 -10.41
C ASP A 266 -3.21 9.99 -9.20
N ARG A 267 -2.19 9.14 -9.38
CA ARG A 267 -1.15 8.87 -8.37
C ARG A 267 -0.37 10.12 -7.94
N ASP A 268 -0.26 11.12 -8.82
CA ASP A 268 0.45 12.37 -8.54
C ASP A 268 -0.34 13.26 -7.58
N ALA A 269 -1.67 13.31 -7.71
CA ALA A 269 -2.55 14.00 -6.78
C ALA A 269 -2.54 13.37 -5.38
N ILE A 270 -2.54 12.03 -5.28
CA ILE A 270 -2.39 11.31 -4.01
C ILE A 270 -1.03 11.63 -3.39
N TRP A 271 0.05 11.50 -4.17
CA TRP A 271 1.40 11.78 -3.69
C TRP A 271 1.58 13.22 -3.21
N ARG A 272 0.95 14.22 -3.82
CA ARG A 272 1.02 15.60 -3.31
C ARG A 272 0.30 15.77 -1.97
N SER A 273 -0.80 15.05 -1.76
CA SER A 273 -1.65 15.19 -0.57
C SER A 273 -1.13 14.37 0.60
N TYR A 274 -0.63 13.17 0.33
CA TYR A 274 -0.25 12.18 1.33
C TYR A 274 1.20 11.72 1.25
N GLY A 275 1.96 12.17 0.25
CA GLY A 275 3.36 11.81 0.05
C GLY A 275 3.58 10.32 -0.23
N GLY A 276 4.65 9.77 0.34
CA GLY A 276 5.07 8.40 0.08
C GLY A 276 5.76 8.21 -1.28
N GLN A 277 5.76 6.96 -1.76
CA GLN A 277 6.33 6.59 -3.05
C GLN A 277 5.27 6.73 -4.16
N LYS A 278 5.50 7.65 -5.11
CA LYS A 278 4.51 8.00 -6.15
C LYS A 278 4.10 6.83 -7.03
N MET A 279 5.05 5.98 -7.45
CA MET A 279 4.83 4.94 -8.47
C MET A 279 4.80 3.51 -7.92
N ALA A 280 5.09 3.30 -6.64
CA ALA A 280 5.09 1.96 -6.05
C ALA A 280 3.66 1.42 -5.94
N GLY A 281 3.40 0.21 -6.43
CA GLY A 281 2.10 -0.46 -6.24
C GLY A 281 1.82 -0.77 -4.77
N ILE A 282 2.89 -1.09 -4.01
CA ILE A 282 2.85 -1.37 -2.57
C ILE A 282 3.83 -0.43 -1.89
N GLY A 283 3.36 0.41 -0.97
CA GLY A 283 4.24 1.35 -0.28
C GLY A 283 3.56 2.14 0.83
N CYS A 284 4.35 2.80 1.65
CA CYS A 284 3.82 3.64 2.73
C CYS A 284 3.59 5.08 2.24
N LEU A 285 2.52 5.71 2.71
CA LEU A 285 2.33 7.16 2.65
C LEU A 285 3.23 7.86 3.68
N ASN A 286 3.18 9.20 3.76
CA ASN A 286 4.01 9.98 4.69
C ASN A 286 3.73 9.70 6.17
N ASP A 287 2.60 9.09 6.51
CA ASP A 287 2.28 8.65 7.87
C ASP A 287 2.96 7.32 8.26
N GLY A 288 3.61 6.65 7.29
CA GLY A 288 4.26 5.36 7.46
C GLY A 288 3.32 4.15 7.43
N ILE A 289 2.02 4.33 7.16
CA ILE A 289 1.03 3.26 7.05
C ILE A 289 1.05 2.68 5.64
N LEU A 290 1.04 1.34 5.55
CA LEU A 290 1.08 0.62 4.28
C LEU A 290 -0.17 0.88 3.45
N SER A 291 0.03 1.13 2.17
CA SER A 291 -1.01 1.31 1.16
C SER A 291 -0.69 0.46 -0.07
N VAL A 292 -1.70 -0.15 -0.64
CA VAL A 292 -1.62 -0.87 -1.91
C VAL A 292 -2.52 -0.18 -2.94
N PHE A 293 -2.10 -0.18 -4.21
CA PHE A 293 -2.75 0.58 -5.26
C PHE A 293 -3.06 -0.32 -6.46
N SER A 294 -4.34 -0.52 -6.70
CA SER A 294 -4.87 -1.28 -7.81
C SER A 294 -5.45 -0.34 -8.86
N ASP A 295 -5.02 -0.47 -10.12
CA ASP A 295 -5.54 0.28 -11.27
C ASP A 295 -6.05 -0.76 -12.29
N ASP A 296 -7.31 -0.68 -12.70
CA ASP A 296 -7.89 -1.62 -13.68
C ASP A 296 -7.17 -1.57 -15.04
N LYS A 297 -6.48 -0.46 -15.35
CA LYS A 297 -5.60 -0.33 -16.54
C LYS A 297 -4.15 -0.69 -16.24
N GLY A 298 -3.84 -1.06 -15.01
CA GLY A 298 -2.51 -1.42 -14.55
C GLY A 298 -1.98 -2.68 -15.22
N PRO A 299 -0.69 -2.98 -15.05
CA PRO A 299 -0.07 -4.17 -15.63
C PRO A 299 -0.56 -5.47 -14.99
N TYR A 300 -1.22 -5.40 -13.83
CA TYR A 300 -1.67 -6.55 -13.07
C TYR A 300 -3.18 -6.75 -13.19
N ALA A 301 -3.60 -8.00 -13.27
CA ALA A 301 -5.00 -8.40 -13.26
C ALA A 301 -5.55 -8.48 -11.83
N ASP A 302 -5.41 -7.39 -11.08
CA ASP A 302 -6.04 -7.26 -9.78
C ASP A 302 -7.55 -7.22 -9.93
N GLY A 303 -8.29 -7.68 -8.91
CA GLY A 303 -9.73 -7.54 -8.93
C GLY A 303 -10.42 -8.16 -7.75
N ARG A 304 -11.75 -8.01 -7.74
CA ARG A 304 -12.60 -8.71 -6.77
C ARG A 304 -12.65 -10.19 -7.10
N ILE A 305 -12.51 -11.03 -6.09
CA ILE A 305 -12.73 -12.47 -6.22
C ILE A 305 -14.23 -12.66 -6.49
N PRO A 306 -14.63 -13.32 -7.59
CA PRO A 306 -16.03 -13.48 -7.95
C PRO A 306 -16.88 -14.02 -6.80
N ASP A 307 -18.13 -13.56 -6.72
CA ASP A 307 -19.11 -13.91 -5.68
C ASP A 307 -18.73 -13.46 -4.25
N THR A 308 -17.68 -12.64 -4.11
CA THR A 308 -17.28 -12.00 -2.85
C THR A 308 -16.92 -10.53 -3.08
N ASN A 309 -16.77 -9.77 -1.99
CA ASN A 309 -16.12 -8.47 -2.02
C ASN A 309 -14.62 -8.55 -1.71
N TRP A 310 -14.02 -9.73 -1.59
CA TRP A 310 -12.59 -9.88 -1.29
C TRP A 310 -11.73 -9.58 -2.51
N ILE A 311 -10.47 -9.22 -2.30
CA ILE A 311 -9.58 -8.73 -3.34
C ILE A 311 -8.49 -9.75 -3.60
N ALA A 312 -8.29 -10.07 -4.87
CA ALA A 312 -7.11 -10.72 -5.41
C ALA A 312 -6.14 -9.64 -5.86
N TYR A 313 -5.04 -9.44 -5.12
CA TYR A 313 -4.05 -8.40 -5.39
C TYR A 313 -2.69 -9.03 -5.73
N VAL A 314 -2.14 -8.72 -6.90
CA VAL A 314 -0.86 -9.26 -7.36
C VAL A 314 0.31 -8.57 -6.65
N GLY A 315 1.32 -9.35 -6.27
CA GLY A 315 2.48 -8.85 -5.52
C GLY A 315 3.36 -7.85 -6.27
N ASP A 316 4.36 -7.33 -5.57
CA ASP A 316 5.34 -6.39 -6.11
C ASP A 316 6.41 -7.08 -6.97
N GLY A 317 6.92 -6.36 -7.97
CA GLY A 317 7.89 -6.81 -8.98
C GLY A 317 7.24 -6.96 -10.35
N LEU A 318 7.77 -6.28 -11.37
CA LEU A 318 7.17 -6.17 -12.71
C LEU A 318 7.56 -7.32 -13.66
N SER A 319 8.78 -7.86 -13.52
CA SER A 319 9.31 -8.95 -14.35
C SER A 319 10.06 -9.97 -13.50
N GLY A 320 10.17 -11.19 -14.01
CA GLY A 320 10.80 -12.31 -13.29
C GLY A 320 10.02 -12.79 -12.06
N ASP A 321 10.45 -13.91 -11.49
CA ASP A 321 9.80 -14.48 -10.31
C ASP A 321 9.85 -13.52 -9.12
N GLN A 322 8.68 -13.24 -8.55
CA GLN A 322 8.58 -12.37 -7.40
C GLN A 322 9.18 -13.03 -6.16
N THR A 323 9.79 -12.23 -5.29
CA THR A 323 10.38 -12.67 -4.02
C THR A 323 9.87 -11.81 -2.86
N ILE A 324 10.08 -12.24 -1.62
CA ILE A 324 9.71 -11.48 -0.41
C ILE A 324 10.75 -10.36 -0.18
N THR A 325 10.76 -9.40 -1.11
CA THR A 325 11.54 -8.16 -1.04
C THR A 325 10.59 -6.97 -1.20
N ASP A 326 11.08 -5.77 -0.91
CA ASP A 326 10.38 -4.51 -1.17
C ASP A 326 8.91 -4.52 -0.68
N GLY A 327 7.94 -4.28 -1.55
CA GLY A 327 6.52 -4.30 -1.21
C GLY A 327 6.04 -5.63 -0.64
N ASN A 328 6.49 -6.76 -1.20
CA ASN A 328 6.09 -8.09 -0.73
C ASN A 328 6.61 -8.39 0.69
N ALA A 329 7.77 -7.85 1.07
CA ALA A 329 8.27 -7.95 2.43
C ALA A 329 7.37 -7.20 3.43
N LEU A 330 6.86 -6.01 3.04
CA LEU A 330 5.92 -5.26 3.86
C LEU A 330 4.58 -6.01 4.02
N MET A 331 4.06 -6.57 2.92
CA MET A 331 2.84 -7.39 2.94
C MET A 331 3.00 -8.62 3.84
N ALA A 332 4.15 -9.32 3.77
CA ALA A 332 4.42 -10.47 4.63
C ALA A 332 4.42 -10.10 6.13
N VAL A 333 5.03 -8.96 6.50
CA VAL A 333 5.00 -8.45 7.88
C VAL A 333 3.57 -8.13 8.31
N HIS A 334 2.78 -7.49 7.46
CA HIS A 334 1.38 -7.19 7.75
C HIS A 334 0.53 -8.46 7.91
N GLN A 335 0.75 -9.49 7.09
CA GLN A 335 0.09 -10.79 7.21
C GLN A 335 0.42 -11.45 8.56
N ALA A 336 1.70 -11.52 8.93
CA ALA A 336 2.14 -12.13 10.18
C ALA A 336 1.58 -11.41 11.42
N GLN A 337 1.44 -10.08 11.34
CA GLN A 337 0.90 -9.26 12.43
C GLN A 337 -0.63 -9.12 12.42
N GLY A 338 -1.32 -9.62 11.37
CA GLY A 338 -2.75 -9.35 11.17
C GLY A 338 -3.08 -7.85 11.08
N LYS A 339 -2.14 -7.04 10.58
CA LYS A 339 -2.24 -5.58 10.56
C LYS A 339 -2.94 -5.10 9.29
N PRO A 340 -3.97 -4.24 9.40
CA PRO A 340 -4.66 -3.70 8.24
C PRO A 340 -3.76 -2.74 7.43
N LEU A 341 -4.12 -2.55 6.17
CA LEU A 341 -3.49 -1.64 5.22
C LEU A 341 -4.56 -0.90 4.42
N ARG A 342 -4.17 0.19 3.76
CA ARG A 342 -5.09 0.92 2.87
C ARG A 342 -5.14 0.28 1.50
N TYR A 343 -6.33 0.01 0.98
CA TYR A 343 -6.54 -0.39 -0.40
C TYR A 343 -7.07 0.79 -1.22
N TRP A 344 -6.26 1.20 -2.20
CA TRP A 344 -6.64 2.19 -3.20
C TRP A 344 -7.03 1.50 -4.49
N HIS A 345 -8.12 1.92 -5.09
CA HIS A 345 -8.61 1.39 -6.35
C HIS A 345 -8.89 2.52 -7.33
N LYS A 346 -8.59 2.28 -8.61
CA LYS A 346 -9.04 3.11 -9.72
C LYS A 346 -9.79 2.24 -10.73
N PRO A 347 -11.12 2.38 -10.84
CA PRO A 347 -11.87 1.66 -11.84
C PRO A 347 -11.54 2.17 -13.25
N TYR A 348 -11.79 1.32 -14.26
CA TYR A 348 -11.57 1.69 -15.66
C TYR A 348 -12.27 3.01 -16.04
N GLY A 349 -11.49 4.01 -16.46
CA GLY A 349 -12.00 5.34 -16.84
C GLY A 349 -12.39 6.24 -15.66
N GLY A 350 -12.20 5.78 -14.41
CA GLY A 350 -12.49 6.52 -13.20
C GLY A 350 -11.28 7.20 -12.55
N GLN A 351 -11.45 7.55 -11.29
CA GLN A 351 -10.45 8.18 -10.42
C GLN A 351 -9.98 7.18 -9.35
N PHE A 352 -8.79 7.39 -8.79
CA PHE A 352 -8.41 6.65 -7.59
C PHE A 352 -9.31 7.06 -6.43
N SER A 353 -9.65 6.10 -5.57
CA SER A 353 -10.24 6.37 -4.26
C SER A 353 -9.56 5.54 -3.19
N PHE A 354 -9.44 6.08 -1.97
CA PHE A 354 -9.16 5.23 -0.81
C PHE A 354 -10.43 4.45 -0.50
N GLU A 355 -10.55 3.25 -1.07
CA GLU A 355 -11.84 2.55 -1.13
C GLU A 355 -12.14 1.83 0.19
N THR A 356 -11.15 1.15 0.77
CA THR A 356 -11.36 0.36 1.99
C THR A 356 -10.05 0.16 2.75
N TRP A 357 -10.16 0.00 4.06
CA TRP A 357 -9.13 -0.75 4.79
C TRP A 357 -9.24 -2.23 4.42
N ALA A 358 -8.11 -2.93 4.42
CA ALA A 358 -8.10 -4.37 4.17
C ALA A 358 -7.04 -5.06 5.04
N VAL A 359 -7.27 -6.34 5.34
CA VAL A 359 -6.31 -7.21 6.02
C VAL A 359 -5.96 -8.38 5.12
N ILE A 360 -4.71 -8.84 5.18
CA ILE A 360 -4.23 -9.97 4.37
C ILE A 360 -4.74 -11.26 5.01
N ALA A 361 -5.74 -11.87 4.39
CA ALA A 361 -6.35 -13.11 4.87
C ALA A 361 -5.57 -14.35 4.41
N GLN A 362 -4.95 -14.30 3.23
CA GLN A 362 -4.16 -15.42 2.69
C GLN A 362 -3.10 -14.92 1.70
N ARG A 363 -2.00 -15.67 1.56
CA ARG A 363 -0.96 -15.46 0.56
C ARG A 363 -0.82 -16.71 -0.31
N ARG A 364 -0.88 -16.54 -1.63
CA ARG A 364 -0.70 -17.62 -2.61
C ARG A 364 0.42 -17.29 -3.59
N ARG A 365 0.89 -18.30 -4.32
CA ARG A 365 1.78 -18.16 -5.47
C ARG A 365 1.11 -18.75 -6.71
N ARG A 366 1.14 -18.00 -7.81
CA ARG A 366 0.46 -18.28 -9.09
C ARG A 366 1.41 -18.04 -10.26
N TRP A 367 1.06 -18.61 -11.41
CA TRP A 367 1.64 -18.23 -12.70
C TRP A 367 0.94 -16.99 -13.22
N GLY A 368 1.72 -15.99 -13.63
CA GLY A 368 1.25 -14.78 -14.30
C GLY A 368 2.26 -14.30 -15.35
N LEU A 369 1.89 -13.25 -16.09
CA LEU A 369 2.73 -12.62 -17.09
C LEU A 369 3.35 -11.34 -16.53
N GLY A 370 4.67 -11.21 -16.66
CA GLY A 370 5.37 -9.97 -16.37
C GLY A 370 5.10 -8.89 -17.41
N GLU A 371 5.59 -7.68 -17.12
CA GLU A 371 5.59 -6.56 -18.08
C GLU A 371 6.38 -6.92 -19.35
N ASP A 372 7.42 -7.74 -19.20
CA ASP A 372 8.23 -8.32 -20.29
C ASP A 372 7.53 -9.42 -21.10
N LYS A 373 6.24 -9.68 -20.82
CA LYS A 373 5.41 -10.71 -21.45
C LYS A 373 5.94 -12.13 -21.26
N LYS A 374 6.76 -12.36 -20.23
CA LYS A 374 7.23 -13.71 -19.88
C LYS A 374 6.45 -14.26 -18.69
N TRP A 375 6.23 -15.56 -18.73
CA TRP A 375 5.68 -16.32 -17.62
C TRP A 375 6.62 -16.30 -16.42
N ARG A 376 6.03 -16.12 -15.25
CA ARG A 376 6.75 -15.99 -13.97
C ARG A 376 5.85 -16.41 -12.81
N ARG A 377 6.48 -16.68 -11.67
CA ARG A 377 5.81 -16.92 -10.40
C ARG A 377 5.57 -15.59 -9.70
N GLU A 378 4.31 -15.30 -9.40
CA GLU A 378 3.90 -14.10 -8.68
C GLU A 378 3.10 -14.43 -7.43
N PHE A 379 3.12 -13.52 -6.46
CA PHE A 379 2.28 -13.61 -5.28
C PHE A 379 0.87 -13.13 -5.61
N LEU A 380 -0.10 -13.82 -5.03
CA LEU A 380 -1.49 -13.40 -4.97
C LEU A 380 -1.83 -13.17 -3.49
N TRP A 381 -1.97 -11.91 -3.12
CA TRP A 381 -2.39 -11.46 -1.80
C TRP A 381 -3.91 -11.40 -1.77
N VAL A 382 -4.52 -12.21 -0.92
CA VAL A 382 -5.97 -12.24 -0.72
C VAL A 382 -6.31 -11.26 0.39
N LEU A 383 -6.91 -10.13 0.02
CA LEU A 383 -7.23 -9.06 0.96
C LEU A 383 -8.72 -9.11 1.30
N ALA A 384 -9.02 -9.14 2.60
CA ALA A 384 -10.36 -9.05 3.13
C ALA A 384 -10.65 -7.59 3.52
N PRO A 385 -11.66 -6.93 2.91
CA PRO A 385 -12.05 -5.56 3.28
C PRO A 385 -12.55 -5.51 4.72
N VAL A 386 -12.17 -4.44 5.44
CA VAL A 386 -12.63 -4.16 6.80
C VAL A 386 -13.05 -2.69 6.92
N PRO A 387 -14.05 -2.34 7.77
CA PRO A 387 -14.55 -0.97 7.85
C PRO A 387 -13.53 0.02 8.40
N SER A 388 -12.71 -0.42 9.35
CA SER A 388 -11.67 0.41 9.97
C SER A 388 -10.47 -0.45 10.38
N PRO A 389 -9.35 0.15 10.77
CA PRO A 389 -8.24 -0.57 11.37
C PRO A 389 -8.55 -1.22 12.71
N ASP A 390 -9.65 -0.86 13.39
CA ASP A 390 -10.01 -1.43 14.68
C ASP A 390 -10.61 -2.84 14.51
N PRO A 391 -9.98 -3.90 15.06
CA PRO A 391 -10.48 -5.26 14.98
C PRO A 391 -11.89 -5.45 15.54
N GLY A 392 -12.34 -4.60 16.48
CA GLY A 392 -13.70 -4.62 17.01
C GLY A 392 -14.77 -4.35 15.95
N THR A 393 -14.39 -3.77 14.81
CA THR A 393 -15.30 -3.48 13.68
C THR A 393 -15.31 -4.56 12.61
N TRP A 394 -14.50 -5.61 12.74
CA TRP A 394 -14.25 -6.55 11.65
C TRP A 394 -15.35 -7.61 11.54
N PRO A 395 -15.84 -7.91 10.32
CA PRO A 395 -16.80 -8.98 10.10
C PRO A 395 -16.26 -10.35 10.57
N ARG A 396 -17.17 -11.21 11.04
CA ARG A 396 -16.80 -12.52 11.60
C ARG A 396 -16.07 -13.42 10.61
N ASP A 397 -16.45 -13.38 9.34
CA ASP A 397 -15.83 -14.17 8.27
C ASP A 397 -14.38 -13.74 7.98
N VAL A 398 -14.05 -12.47 8.19
CA VAL A 398 -12.66 -11.98 8.15
C VAL A 398 -11.87 -12.52 9.35
N MET A 399 -12.43 -12.43 10.56
CA MET A 399 -11.78 -12.93 11.78
C MET A 399 -11.51 -14.44 11.71
N ASP A 400 -12.51 -15.22 11.30
CA ASP A 400 -12.38 -16.67 11.15
C ASP A 400 -11.30 -17.04 10.11
N ALA A 401 -11.13 -16.25 9.04
CA ALA A 401 -10.06 -16.48 8.07
C ALA A 401 -8.67 -16.18 8.61
N LEU A 402 -8.53 -15.12 9.41
CA LEU A 402 -7.28 -14.77 10.06
C LEU A 402 -6.89 -15.75 11.16
N GLU A 403 -7.81 -16.53 11.74
CA GLU A 403 -7.47 -17.60 12.68
C GLU A 403 -6.84 -18.82 11.99
N VAL A 404 -7.22 -19.06 10.72
CA VAL A 404 -6.85 -20.29 10.00
C VAL A 404 -5.49 -20.18 9.29
N ASP A 405 -5.15 -19.03 8.73
CA ASP A 405 -4.12 -18.93 7.67
C ASP A 405 -3.08 -17.80 7.89
N ARG A 406 -2.62 -17.64 9.14
CA ARG A 406 -1.57 -16.67 9.46
C ARG A 406 -0.23 -17.14 8.91
N ASP A 407 0.30 -16.38 7.95
CA ASP A 407 1.66 -16.51 7.39
C ASP A 407 1.98 -17.80 6.63
N VAL A 408 0.98 -18.49 6.07
CA VAL A 408 1.19 -19.62 5.17
C VAL A 408 1.24 -19.15 3.72
N LEU A 409 2.15 -19.72 2.92
CA LEU A 409 2.18 -19.58 1.47
C LEU A 409 1.53 -20.80 0.80
N HIS A 410 0.47 -20.58 0.02
CA HIS A 410 -0.15 -21.61 -0.81
C HIS A 410 0.42 -21.57 -2.22
N ASP A 411 1.22 -22.56 -2.61
CA ASP A 411 1.87 -22.57 -3.91
C ASP A 411 1.09 -23.36 -4.97
N ASP A 412 0.24 -22.65 -5.72
CA ASP A 412 -0.61 -23.22 -6.76
C ASP A 412 0.16 -23.46 -8.07
N THR A 413 1.41 -23.00 -8.19
CA THR A 413 2.22 -23.19 -9.42
C THR A 413 2.60 -24.65 -9.66
N ASN A 414 2.43 -25.50 -8.66
CA ASN A 414 2.62 -26.94 -8.75
C ASN A 414 1.41 -27.68 -9.35
N ASP A 415 0.27 -27.00 -9.46
CA ASP A 415 -1.01 -27.63 -9.84
C ASP A 415 -1.32 -27.48 -11.34
N TYR A 416 -0.64 -26.54 -12.02
CA TYR A 416 -0.80 -26.25 -13.44
C TYR A 416 0.46 -25.59 -14.01
N ARG A 417 0.56 -25.54 -15.34
CA ARG A 417 1.68 -24.94 -16.08
C ARG A 417 1.21 -23.76 -16.94
N PRO A 418 2.09 -22.81 -17.30
CA PRO A 418 1.79 -21.78 -18.29
C PRO A 418 1.12 -22.30 -19.58
N GLY A 419 1.69 -23.35 -20.18
CA GLY A 419 1.17 -23.96 -21.40
C GLY A 419 -0.20 -24.64 -21.27
N ASP A 420 -0.71 -24.81 -20.03
CA ASP A 420 -2.06 -25.34 -19.80
C ASP A 420 -3.15 -24.29 -20.05
N ILE A 421 -2.80 -23.00 -20.01
CA ILE A 421 -3.74 -21.89 -20.21
C ILE A 421 -3.40 -21.02 -21.42
N ASP A 422 -2.14 -21.02 -21.85
CA ASP A 422 -1.64 -20.22 -22.96
C ASP A 422 -1.20 -21.13 -24.13
N PRO A 423 -1.89 -21.06 -25.28
CA PRO A 423 -1.53 -21.82 -26.47
C PRO A 423 -0.11 -21.55 -27.00
N ASP A 424 0.43 -20.33 -26.82
CA ASP A 424 1.70 -19.93 -27.44
C ASP A 424 2.92 -20.57 -26.77
N VAL A 425 2.79 -20.96 -25.50
CA VAL A 425 3.83 -21.64 -24.72
C VAL A 425 3.46 -23.08 -24.37
N ARG A 426 2.51 -23.65 -25.11
CA ARG A 426 2.01 -25.01 -24.90
C ARG A 426 3.10 -26.04 -25.22
N ASP A 427 3.28 -26.99 -24.31
CA ASP A 427 4.09 -28.18 -24.57
C ASP A 427 3.35 -29.09 -25.55
N THR A 428 3.94 -29.32 -26.72
CA THR A 428 3.37 -30.18 -27.78
C THR A 428 3.67 -31.67 -27.57
N ALA A 429 4.52 -32.02 -26.60
CA ALA A 429 4.81 -33.42 -26.28
C ALA A 429 3.69 -34.10 -25.47
N GLU A 430 2.91 -33.32 -24.70
CA GLU A 430 1.76 -33.80 -23.94
C GLU A 430 0.48 -33.59 -24.76
N SER A 431 -0.32 -34.65 -24.94
CA SER A 431 -1.62 -34.53 -25.62
C SER A 431 -2.59 -33.69 -24.80
N ASP A 432 -3.58 -33.06 -25.44
CA ASP A 432 -4.63 -32.30 -24.73
C ASP A 432 -5.42 -33.21 -23.75
N GLU A 433 -5.58 -34.49 -24.07
CA GLU A 433 -6.27 -35.48 -23.23
C GLU A 433 -5.44 -35.85 -21.99
N ASP A 434 -4.14 -36.09 -22.14
CA ASP A 434 -3.24 -36.36 -21.00
C ASP A 434 -3.14 -35.12 -20.09
N ALA A 435 -3.00 -33.93 -20.68
CA ALA A 435 -3.00 -32.67 -19.94
C ALA A 435 -4.32 -32.47 -19.19
N TYR A 436 -5.46 -32.75 -19.84
CA TYR A 436 -6.77 -32.71 -19.19
C TYR A 436 -6.84 -33.66 -18.00
N ARG A 437 -6.45 -34.93 -18.16
CA ARG A 437 -6.46 -35.94 -17.09
C ARG A 437 -5.61 -35.52 -15.90
N ARG A 438 -4.41 -35.00 -16.14
CA ARG A 438 -3.50 -34.47 -15.10
C ARG A 438 -4.16 -33.32 -14.33
N LEU A 439 -4.72 -32.33 -15.04
CA LEU A 439 -5.33 -31.15 -14.44
C LEU A 439 -6.61 -31.49 -13.68
N ALA A 440 -7.45 -32.36 -14.24
CA ALA A 440 -8.70 -32.83 -13.62
C ALA A 440 -8.43 -33.59 -12.32
N ALA A 441 -7.47 -34.53 -12.33
CA ALA A 441 -7.08 -35.26 -11.12
C ALA A 441 -6.58 -34.32 -10.01
N LYS A 442 -5.83 -33.26 -10.39
CA LYS A 442 -5.35 -32.26 -9.44
C LYS A 442 -6.49 -31.42 -8.85
N ALA A 443 -7.41 -30.95 -9.70
CA ALA A 443 -8.59 -30.23 -9.29
C ALA A 443 -9.49 -31.04 -8.34
N GLU A 444 -9.71 -32.33 -8.63
CA GLU A 444 -10.49 -33.22 -7.76
C GLU A 444 -9.81 -33.43 -6.39
N ALA A 445 -8.50 -33.66 -6.38
CA ALA A 445 -7.74 -33.78 -5.13
C ALA A 445 -7.80 -32.49 -4.29
N ASN A 446 -7.71 -31.33 -4.94
CA ASN A 446 -7.84 -30.03 -4.28
C ASN A 446 -9.26 -29.80 -3.77
N ALA A 447 -10.29 -30.11 -4.55
CA ALA A 447 -11.69 -29.99 -4.15
C ALA A 447 -12.03 -30.90 -2.97
N LYS A 448 -11.54 -32.15 -2.97
CA LYS A 448 -11.68 -33.07 -1.84
C LYS A 448 -11.03 -32.51 -0.56
N ARG A 449 -9.78 -32.04 -0.66
CA ARG A 449 -9.06 -31.41 0.47
C ARG A 449 -9.81 -30.20 1.01
N ARG A 450 -10.42 -29.38 0.15
CA ARG A 450 -11.27 -28.25 0.57
C ARG A 450 -12.55 -28.70 1.26
N GLY A 451 -13.21 -29.74 0.75
CA GLY A 451 -14.44 -30.30 1.32
C GLY A 451 -14.25 -30.96 2.69
N GLU A 452 -13.05 -31.46 3.01
CA GLU A 452 -12.71 -32.03 4.32
C GLU A 452 -12.46 -30.96 5.41
N ARG A 453 -12.40 -29.66 5.05
CA ARG A 453 -12.20 -28.59 6.04
C ARG A 453 -13.44 -28.40 6.91
N LYS A 454 -13.27 -28.55 8.22
CA LYS A 454 -14.35 -28.35 9.21
C LYS A 454 -14.88 -26.90 9.26
N LYS A 455 -14.01 -25.92 9.00
CA LYS A 455 -14.33 -24.47 8.98
C LYS A 455 -13.71 -23.83 7.73
N PRO A 456 -14.36 -23.92 6.57
CA PRO A 456 -13.84 -23.30 5.35
C PRO A 456 -14.00 -21.78 5.41
N THR A 457 -12.92 -21.06 5.13
CA THR A 457 -12.91 -19.60 5.05
C THR A 457 -13.58 -19.10 3.77
N GLN A 458 -13.86 -17.80 3.66
CA GLN A 458 -14.31 -17.19 2.39
C GLN A 458 -13.29 -17.45 1.27
N ALA A 459 -12.00 -17.28 1.55
CA ALA A 459 -10.92 -17.59 0.62
C ALA A 459 -10.98 -19.04 0.12
N ASP A 460 -11.17 -20.01 1.02
CA ASP A 460 -11.26 -21.44 0.65
C ASP A 460 -12.45 -21.76 -0.24
N ARG A 461 -13.55 -21.03 -0.06
CA ARG A 461 -14.80 -21.24 -0.81
C ARG A 461 -14.74 -20.61 -2.19
N TYR A 462 -14.16 -19.42 -2.33
CA TYR A 462 -14.33 -18.61 -3.54
C TYR A 462 -13.07 -18.46 -4.40
N ILE A 463 -11.88 -18.78 -3.88
CA ILE A 463 -10.66 -18.78 -4.70
C ILE A 463 -10.70 -19.97 -5.65
N ARG A 464 -10.94 -19.65 -6.93
CA ARG A 464 -11.01 -20.63 -8.02
C ARG A 464 -9.67 -21.32 -8.23
N ASP A 465 -9.72 -22.64 -8.38
CA ASP A 465 -8.60 -23.52 -8.66
C ASP A 465 -8.13 -23.34 -10.11
N PRO A 466 -6.86 -22.94 -10.33
CA PRO A 466 -6.36 -22.71 -11.68
C PRO A 466 -6.24 -24.01 -12.48
N SER A 467 -6.03 -25.16 -11.84
CA SER A 467 -5.99 -26.46 -12.53
C SER A 467 -7.34 -26.84 -13.12
N ALA A 468 -8.44 -26.60 -12.39
CA ALA A 468 -9.80 -26.86 -12.86
C ALA A 468 -10.15 -26.00 -14.08
N ARG A 469 -9.85 -24.69 -14.01
CA ARG A 469 -10.02 -23.77 -15.14
C ARG A 469 -9.18 -24.18 -16.34
N ALA A 470 -7.90 -24.51 -16.13
CA ALA A 470 -6.99 -24.92 -17.20
C ALA A 470 -7.45 -26.21 -17.89
N ALA A 471 -8.00 -27.17 -17.14
CA ALA A 471 -8.59 -28.39 -17.72
C ALA A 471 -9.70 -28.04 -18.71
N VAL A 472 -10.61 -27.11 -18.36
CA VAL A 472 -11.69 -26.70 -19.27
C VAL A 472 -11.14 -25.96 -20.49
N ILE A 473 -10.11 -25.12 -20.33
CA ILE A 473 -9.42 -24.47 -21.46
C ILE A 473 -8.88 -25.53 -22.44
N ARG A 474 -8.20 -26.57 -21.93
CA ARG A 474 -7.72 -27.71 -22.73
C ARG A 474 -8.86 -28.46 -23.42
N ARG A 475 -9.92 -28.78 -22.69
CA ARG A 475 -11.10 -29.52 -23.19
C ARG A 475 -11.83 -28.76 -24.30
N SER A 476 -12.02 -27.45 -24.12
CA SER A 476 -12.80 -26.60 -25.02
C SER A 476 -12.13 -26.36 -26.38
N LYS A 477 -10.80 -26.45 -26.44
CA LYS A 477 -10.00 -26.16 -27.65
C LYS A 477 -10.39 -24.83 -28.32
N GLY A 478 -10.66 -23.81 -27.50
CA GLY A 478 -11.06 -22.48 -27.99
C GLY A 478 -12.47 -22.41 -28.60
N SER A 479 -13.34 -23.37 -28.31
CA SER A 479 -14.73 -23.40 -28.79
C SER A 479 -15.75 -23.39 -27.65
N CYS A 480 -16.93 -22.81 -27.91
CA CYS A 480 -18.03 -22.87 -26.96
C CYS A 480 -18.53 -24.31 -26.80
N GLU A 481 -18.73 -24.75 -25.56
CA GLU A 481 -19.19 -26.10 -25.24
C GLU A 481 -20.72 -26.19 -25.09
N ASN A 482 -21.46 -25.09 -25.26
CA ASN A 482 -22.93 -25.16 -25.35
C ASN A 482 -23.31 -25.83 -26.68
N PRO A 483 -24.01 -26.99 -26.68
CA PRO A 483 -24.42 -27.65 -27.92
C PRO A 483 -25.40 -26.82 -28.75
N ASP A 484 -26.17 -25.95 -28.10
CA ASP A 484 -27.16 -25.08 -28.72
C ASP A 484 -26.58 -23.68 -29.02
N CYS A 485 -25.27 -23.58 -29.27
CA CYS A 485 -24.62 -22.31 -29.57
C CYS A 485 -24.95 -21.86 -31.00
N ASP A 486 -25.55 -20.68 -31.15
CA ASP A 486 -25.86 -20.07 -32.46
C ASP A 486 -24.62 -19.60 -33.26
N GLY A 487 -23.43 -19.85 -32.71
CA GLY A 487 -22.15 -19.44 -33.29
C GLY A 487 -21.40 -18.44 -32.40
N HIS A 488 -20.08 -18.48 -32.50
CA HIS A 488 -19.19 -17.55 -31.82
C HIS A 488 -17.97 -17.23 -32.70
N PRO A 489 -17.36 -16.05 -32.57
CA PRO A 489 -16.20 -15.69 -33.37
C PRO A 489 -15.01 -16.59 -33.03
N LYS A 490 -14.17 -16.84 -34.04
CA LYS A 490 -12.83 -17.45 -33.88
C LYS A 490 -11.72 -16.40 -33.71
N GLU A 491 -12.08 -15.12 -33.77
CA GLU A 491 -11.18 -14.02 -33.44
C GLU A 491 -10.71 -14.12 -31.98
N LEU A 492 -9.46 -13.73 -31.76
CA LEU A 492 -8.81 -13.74 -30.45
C LEU A 492 -8.83 -12.35 -29.84
N THR A 493 -8.72 -12.28 -28.52
CA THR A 493 -8.47 -11.02 -27.82
C THR A 493 -7.11 -10.44 -28.20
N THR A 494 -6.85 -9.18 -27.84
CA THR A 494 -5.52 -8.56 -28.00
C THR A 494 -4.40 -9.27 -27.22
N ALA A 495 -4.76 -10.15 -26.29
CA ALA A 495 -3.85 -11.01 -25.55
C ALA A 495 -3.71 -12.42 -26.16
N GLY A 496 -4.24 -12.66 -27.37
CA GLY A 496 -4.15 -13.96 -28.05
C GLY A 496 -5.08 -15.03 -27.49
N LEU A 497 -5.96 -14.71 -26.55
CA LEU A 497 -6.87 -15.69 -25.93
C LEU A 497 -8.21 -15.78 -26.67
N PRO A 498 -8.85 -16.97 -26.75
CA PRO A 498 -10.20 -17.13 -27.28
C PRO A 498 -11.22 -16.26 -26.53
N ILE A 499 -12.21 -15.72 -27.24
CA ILE A 499 -13.31 -14.95 -26.65
C ILE A 499 -14.31 -15.92 -25.99
N LEU A 500 -13.89 -16.51 -24.87
CA LEU A 500 -14.64 -17.47 -24.06
C LEU A 500 -14.45 -17.19 -22.58
N GLN A 501 -15.43 -17.60 -21.79
CA GLN A 501 -15.39 -17.57 -20.33
C GLN A 501 -15.60 -18.98 -19.81
N VAL A 502 -14.68 -19.46 -18.96
CA VAL A 502 -14.88 -20.68 -18.19
C VAL A 502 -15.69 -20.35 -16.95
N ASP A 503 -16.81 -21.04 -16.78
CA ASP A 503 -17.74 -20.75 -15.69
C ASP A 503 -18.34 -22.04 -15.09
N HIS A 504 -18.71 -22.00 -13.81
CA HIS A 504 -19.29 -23.15 -13.09
C HIS A 504 -20.77 -23.31 -13.43
N VAL A 505 -21.23 -24.47 -13.86
CA VAL A 505 -22.66 -24.71 -14.17
C VAL A 505 -23.51 -24.59 -12.91
N ASP A 506 -23.12 -25.31 -11.85
CA ASP A 506 -23.61 -25.08 -10.49
C ASP A 506 -22.69 -24.09 -9.79
N ASP A 507 -23.23 -22.90 -9.48
CA ASP A 507 -22.45 -21.77 -8.94
C ASP A 507 -21.71 -22.16 -7.65
N LEU A 508 -20.44 -21.74 -7.54
CA LEU A 508 -19.59 -22.01 -6.38
C LEU A 508 -20.20 -21.43 -5.08
N GLY A 509 -20.77 -20.22 -5.15
CA GLY A 509 -21.48 -19.58 -4.03
C GLY A 509 -22.75 -20.31 -3.57
N LYS A 510 -23.24 -21.29 -4.35
CA LYS A 510 -24.37 -22.16 -3.99
C LYS A 510 -23.93 -23.57 -3.58
N GLY A 511 -22.63 -23.78 -3.36
CA GLY A 511 -22.06 -25.06 -2.97
C GLY A 511 -21.67 -25.99 -4.12
N GLY A 512 -21.66 -25.49 -5.37
CA GLY A 512 -21.15 -26.25 -6.50
C GLY A 512 -19.64 -26.53 -6.38
N PRO A 513 -19.14 -27.70 -6.79
CA PRO A 513 -17.72 -28.04 -6.65
C PRO A 513 -16.86 -27.33 -7.70
N ASP A 514 -15.62 -26.98 -7.31
CA ASP A 514 -14.64 -26.30 -8.16
C ASP A 514 -13.83 -27.30 -9.00
N ILE A 515 -14.52 -28.08 -9.85
CA ILE A 515 -13.96 -29.18 -10.64
C ILE A 515 -14.40 -29.12 -12.11
N PRO A 516 -13.62 -29.69 -13.06
CA PRO A 516 -13.92 -29.58 -14.49
C PRO A 516 -15.26 -30.16 -14.94
N SER A 517 -15.77 -31.19 -14.25
CA SER A 517 -17.09 -31.79 -14.53
C SER A 517 -18.27 -30.88 -14.17
N ASN A 518 -18.04 -29.87 -13.32
CA ASN A 518 -19.02 -28.81 -13.00
C ASN A 518 -18.72 -27.50 -13.75
N MET A 519 -17.76 -27.47 -14.67
CA MET A 519 -17.39 -26.24 -15.40
C MET A 519 -17.61 -26.39 -16.89
N ILE A 520 -17.83 -25.27 -17.56
CA ILE A 520 -18.12 -25.22 -19.00
C ILE A 520 -17.52 -23.96 -19.64
N ALA A 521 -17.02 -24.05 -20.87
CA ALA A 521 -16.55 -22.90 -21.65
C ALA A 521 -17.68 -22.31 -22.51
N LEU A 522 -18.01 -21.03 -22.28
CA LEU A 522 -19.10 -20.34 -22.97
C LEU A 522 -18.60 -19.10 -23.71
N CYS A 523 -19.16 -18.83 -24.89
CA CYS A 523 -19.02 -17.52 -25.54
C CYS A 523 -19.85 -16.46 -24.78
N PRO A 524 -19.60 -15.16 -25.00
CA PRO A 524 -20.34 -14.09 -24.32
C PRO A 524 -21.87 -14.24 -24.41
N ASN A 525 -22.38 -14.67 -25.58
CA ASN A 525 -23.81 -14.88 -25.80
C ASN A 525 -24.36 -16.06 -24.97
N CYS A 526 -23.70 -17.22 -25.00
CA CYS A 526 -24.15 -18.38 -24.22
C CYS A 526 -24.01 -18.16 -22.71
N HIS A 527 -22.98 -17.41 -22.28
CA HIS A 527 -22.83 -16.99 -20.89
C HIS A 527 -23.97 -16.05 -20.45
N ALA A 528 -24.38 -15.10 -21.29
CA ALA A 528 -25.56 -14.26 -21.08
C ALA A 528 -26.85 -15.10 -20.95
N LEU A 529 -27.05 -16.07 -21.84
CA LEU A 529 -28.21 -16.98 -21.78
C LEU A 529 -28.24 -17.78 -20.47
N LYS A 530 -27.09 -18.25 -19.99
CA LYS A 530 -26.98 -19.00 -18.72
C LYS A 530 -27.26 -18.12 -17.51
N THR A 531 -26.83 -16.86 -17.52
CA THR A 531 -26.89 -15.97 -16.34
C THR A 531 -28.26 -15.31 -16.21
N TYR A 532 -28.78 -14.72 -17.30
CA TYR A 532 -30.01 -13.93 -17.28
C TYR A 532 -30.97 -14.20 -18.44
N GLY A 533 -30.75 -15.26 -19.22
CA GLY A 533 -31.69 -15.68 -20.26
C GLY A 533 -33.02 -16.22 -19.69
N GLN A 534 -34.11 -16.05 -20.45
CA GLN A 534 -35.45 -16.53 -20.06
C GLN A 534 -35.48 -18.04 -19.75
N ASN A 535 -34.67 -18.83 -20.48
CA ASN A 535 -34.60 -20.29 -20.35
C ASN A 535 -33.39 -20.77 -19.53
N ARG A 536 -32.78 -19.91 -18.71
CA ARG A 536 -31.52 -20.19 -18.00
C ARG A 536 -31.50 -21.50 -17.21
N ASP A 537 -32.60 -21.88 -16.56
CA ASP A 537 -32.64 -23.08 -15.73
C ASP A 537 -32.68 -24.36 -16.57
N LYS A 538 -33.33 -24.30 -17.75
CA LYS A 538 -33.27 -25.38 -18.74
C LYS A 538 -31.84 -25.49 -19.29
N LEU A 539 -31.24 -24.36 -19.67
CA LEU A 539 -29.87 -24.32 -20.18
C LEU A 539 -28.87 -24.86 -19.16
N ARG A 540 -28.95 -24.46 -17.89
CA ARG A 540 -28.08 -25.00 -16.81
C ARG A 540 -28.13 -26.53 -16.72
N ARG A 541 -29.32 -27.14 -16.80
CA ARG A 541 -29.45 -28.61 -16.83
C ARG A 541 -28.78 -29.23 -18.05
N THR A 542 -28.95 -28.63 -19.23
CA THR A 542 -28.25 -29.07 -20.45
C THR A 542 -26.73 -28.97 -20.30
N LEU A 543 -26.24 -27.81 -19.86
CA LEU A 543 -24.80 -27.57 -19.69
C LEU A 543 -24.18 -28.51 -18.65
N LYS A 544 -24.93 -28.87 -17.59
CA LYS A 544 -24.46 -29.84 -16.59
C LYS A 544 -24.24 -31.21 -17.20
N ALA A 545 -25.24 -31.73 -17.90
CA ALA A 545 -25.14 -33.03 -18.58
C ALA A 545 -24.01 -33.03 -19.63
N VAL A 546 -23.80 -31.91 -20.33
CA VAL A 546 -22.71 -31.75 -21.29
C VAL A 546 -21.35 -31.73 -20.60
N ALA A 547 -21.17 -30.97 -19.52
CA ALA A 547 -19.91 -30.90 -18.78
C ALA A 547 -19.52 -32.28 -18.20
N GLU A 548 -20.48 -33.01 -17.62
CA GLU A 548 -20.29 -34.37 -17.10
C GLU A 548 -19.92 -35.37 -18.21
N ARG A 549 -20.62 -35.30 -19.36
CA ARG A 549 -20.32 -36.15 -20.53
C ARG A 549 -18.93 -35.87 -21.09
N LEU A 550 -18.60 -34.61 -21.37
CA LEU A 550 -17.30 -34.21 -21.92
C LEU A 550 -16.16 -34.56 -20.97
N HIS A 551 -16.37 -34.42 -19.66
CA HIS A 551 -15.41 -34.87 -18.66
C HIS A 551 -15.20 -36.38 -18.72
N THR A 552 -16.29 -37.16 -18.74
CA THR A 552 -16.22 -38.63 -18.81
C THR A 552 -15.53 -39.12 -20.09
N GLU A 553 -15.80 -38.48 -21.23
CA GLU A 553 -15.16 -38.79 -22.51
C GLU A 553 -13.65 -38.52 -22.48
N ALA A 554 -13.20 -37.45 -21.81
CA ALA A 554 -11.80 -37.06 -21.75
C ALA A 554 -10.97 -37.82 -20.70
N VAL A 555 -11.62 -38.50 -19.74
CA VAL A 555 -10.94 -39.30 -18.69
C VAL A 555 -10.87 -40.79 -19.03
N ARG A 556 -11.70 -41.27 -19.96
CA ARG A 556 -11.59 -42.62 -20.54
C ARG A 556 -10.28 -42.79 -21.28
#